data_AF-A0A4R7JB51-F1
#
_entry.id   AF-A0A4R7JB51-F1
#
_cell.length_a   1.000
_cell.length_b   1.000
_cell.length_c   1.000
_cell.angle_alpha   90.00
_cell.angle_beta   90.00
_cell.angle_gamma   90.00
#
_symmetry.space_group_name_H-M   'P 1'
#
loop_
_entity.id
_entity.type
_entity.pdbx_description
1 polymer ?
#
loop_
_entity_poly.entity_id
_entity_poly.type
_entity_poly.pdbx_seq_one_letter_code
_entity_poly.pdbx_strand_id
1 'polypeptide(L)'
;MSEQSNFEQIPDDSEQLDQLQADDTLIDRGQPDPLDEGYIAPDGWSAAEGFGNTAAEAAEGESLDQKLKEENPDVGPGSYGGDGSYEAEQDANDPGTTNLLAEDADEGRLDELAGDPDLAAEDEPSEYAIDEVGGVRAGRLADPATVDGEDVESELIAEDEGLAGGAASAEEAAVHIIDED
;
A
#
# COMPACT_ATOMS: atom_id res chain seq x y z
N MET A 1 -16.39 -22.27 -45.45
CA MET A 1 -16.04 -22.36 -44.03
C MET A 1 -17.03 -21.48 -43.31
N SER A 2 -17.93 -22.05 -42.53
CA SER A 2 -18.91 -21.30 -41.76
C SER A 2 -18.31 -21.06 -40.38
N GLU A 3 -17.80 -19.87 -40.16
CA GLU A 3 -17.44 -19.39 -38.82
C GLU A 3 -18.76 -19.15 -38.07
N GLN A 4 -19.22 -20.19 -37.38
CA GLN A 4 -20.23 -20.02 -36.33
C GLN A 4 -19.53 -19.28 -35.21
N SER A 5 -19.67 -17.95 -35.22
CA SER A 5 -19.33 -17.09 -34.09
C SER A 5 -20.09 -17.62 -32.88
N ASN A 6 -19.38 -18.31 -32.00
CA ASN A 6 -19.86 -18.69 -30.69
C ASN A 6 -19.87 -17.41 -29.83
N PHE A 7 -20.82 -16.53 -30.11
CA PHE A 7 -21.12 -15.39 -29.24
C PHE A 7 -21.77 -16.01 -28.01
N GLU A 8 -20.99 -16.19 -26.95
CA GLU A 8 -21.47 -16.56 -25.63
C GLU A 8 -22.69 -15.67 -25.36
N GLN A 9 -23.89 -16.27 -25.38
CA GLN A 9 -25.12 -15.54 -25.11
C GLN A 9 -25.05 -15.16 -23.65
N ILE A 10 -24.65 -13.91 -23.38
CA ILE A 10 -24.81 -13.33 -22.07
C ILE A 10 -26.31 -13.46 -21.75
N PRO A 11 -26.68 -14.14 -20.65
CA PRO A 11 -28.08 -14.30 -20.29
C PRO A 11 -28.76 -12.93 -20.21
N ASP A 12 -30.06 -12.85 -20.52
CA ASP A 12 -30.81 -11.60 -20.33
C ASP A 12 -30.71 -11.13 -18.87
N ASP A 13 -30.79 -9.82 -18.64
CA ASP A 13 -30.58 -9.21 -17.31
C ASP A 13 -31.41 -9.86 -16.19
N SER A 14 -32.59 -10.39 -16.51
CA SER A 14 -33.44 -11.12 -15.55
C SER A 14 -32.82 -12.42 -15.06
N GLU A 15 -32.16 -13.17 -15.94
CA GLU A 15 -31.52 -14.45 -15.60
C GLU A 15 -30.19 -14.23 -14.87
N GLN A 16 -29.52 -13.10 -15.13
CA GLN A 16 -28.30 -12.72 -14.40
C GLN A 16 -28.58 -12.29 -12.96
N LEU A 17 -29.77 -11.76 -12.69
CA LEU A 17 -30.18 -11.31 -11.35
C LEU A 17 -30.87 -12.40 -10.53
N ASP A 18 -31.13 -13.57 -11.13
CA ASP A 18 -31.75 -14.68 -10.41
C ASP A 18 -30.75 -15.30 -9.42
N GLN A 19 -31.15 -15.40 -8.16
CA GLN A 19 -30.29 -16.02 -7.14
C GLN A 19 -30.39 -17.54 -7.26
N LEU A 20 -29.23 -18.19 -7.36
CA LEU A 20 -29.16 -19.64 -7.39
C LEU A 20 -29.75 -20.25 -6.12
N GLN A 21 -30.62 -21.24 -6.28
CA GLN A 21 -31.29 -21.89 -5.18
C GLN A 21 -30.32 -22.82 -4.42
N ALA A 22 -30.71 -23.25 -3.21
CA ALA A 22 -29.89 -24.16 -2.41
C ALA A 22 -29.66 -25.52 -3.11
N ASP A 23 -30.59 -25.96 -3.96
CA ASP A 23 -30.43 -27.18 -4.77
C ASP A 23 -29.34 -27.04 -5.85
N ASP A 24 -29.10 -25.80 -6.32
CA ASP A 24 -28.10 -25.51 -7.36
C ASP A 24 -26.71 -25.19 -6.77
N THR A 25 -26.67 -24.50 -5.63
CA THR A 25 -25.41 -24.13 -4.94
C THR A 25 -24.96 -25.16 -3.92
N LEU A 26 -25.85 -26.06 -3.48
CA LEU A 26 -25.66 -26.99 -2.36
C LEU A 26 -25.24 -26.29 -1.05
N ILE A 27 -25.60 -25.02 -0.90
CA ILE A 27 -25.34 -24.23 0.30
C ILE A 27 -26.68 -23.94 0.97
N ASP A 28 -26.95 -24.61 2.08
CA ASP A 28 -28.15 -24.38 2.89
C ASP A 28 -27.86 -23.38 4.01
N ARG A 29 -28.39 -22.16 3.86
CA ARG A 29 -28.33 -21.08 4.87
C ARG A 29 -29.54 -21.08 5.82
N GLY A 30 -30.39 -22.11 5.76
CA GLY A 30 -31.49 -22.33 6.70
C GLY A 30 -32.83 -21.72 6.28
N GLN A 31 -32.90 -21.04 5.13
CA GLN A 31 -34.15 -20.55 4.54
C GLN A 31 -34.44 -21.21 3.19
N PRO A 32 -35.72 -21.49 2.87
CA PRO A 32 -36.11 -22.08 1.58
C PRO A 32 -35.82 -21.18 0.38
N ASP A 33 -35.95 -19.87 0.56
CA ASP A 33 -35.62 -18.86 -0.44
C ASP A 33 -34.44 -18.01 0.06
N PRO A 34 -33.33 -17.91 -0.69
CA PRO A 34 -32.24 -16.99 -0.37
C PRO A 34 -32.69 -15.54 -0.15
N LEU A 35 -33.82 -15.13 -0.76
CA LEU A 35 -34.41 -13.78 -0.60
C LEU A 35 -35.15 -13.59 0.73
N ASP A 36 -35.45 -14.65 1.47
CA ASP A 36 -36.09 -14.59 2.80
C ASP A 36 -35.07 -14.37 3.93
N GLU A 37 -33.78 -14.28 3.62
CA GLU A 37 -32.73 -14.00 4.59
C GLU A 37 -32.67 -12.50 4.94
N GLY A 38 -32.95 -12.17 6.20
CA GLY A 38 -32.76 -10.82 6.73
C GLY A 38 -31.33 -10.63 7.26
N TYR A 39 -30.67 -9.53 6.89
CA TYR A 39 -29.44 -9.11 7.54
C TYR A 39 -29.77 -8.16 8.71
N ILE A 40 -29.32 -8.50 9.92
CA ILE A 40 -29.38 -7.62 11.08
C ILE A 40 -27.99 -7.03 11.25
N ALA A 41 -27.86 -5.71 11.08
CA ALA A 41 -26.60 -5.05 11.34
C ALA A 41 -26.19 -5.26 12.81
N PRO A 42 -24.89 -5.41 13.11
CA PRO A 42 -24.43 -5.51 14.48
C PRO A 42 -24.87 -4.30 15.30
N ASP A 43 -25.22 -4.53 16.55
CA ASP A 43 -25.61 -3.45 17.47
C ASP A 43 -24.45 -2.45 17.65
N GLY A 44 -24.79 -1.15 17.63
CA GLY A 44 -23.87 -0.06 18.00
C GLY A 44 -22.88 0.39 16.93
N TRP A 45 -23.03 -0.03 15.67
CA TRP A 45 -22.18 0.41 14.57
C TRP A 45 -23.01 1.15 13.52
N SER A 46 -23.01 2.48 13.59
CA SER A 46 -23.21 3.28 12.39
C SER A 46 -22.15 4.36 12.31
N ALA A 47 -21.43 4.42 11.18
CA ALA A 47 -20.53 5.53 10.87
C ALA A 47 -21.28 6.88 10.86
N ALA A 48 -22.61 6.84 10.69
CA ALA A 48 -23.50 7.99 10.75
C ALA A 48 -23.75 8.54 12.18
N GLU A 49 -23.38 7.80 13.23
CA GLU A 49 -23.48 8.26 14.63
C GLU A 49 -22.20 8.93 15.14
N GLY A 50 -21.13 8.95 14.33
CA GLY A 50 -19.88 9.67 14.62
C GLY A 50 -19.98 11.19 14.43
N PHE A 51 -18.98 11.91 14.93
CA PHE A 51 -18.84 13.36 14.70
C PHE A 51 -18.47 13.64 13.23
N GLY A 52 -18.81 14.83 12.73
CA GLY A 52 -18.49 15.24 11.35
C GLY A 52 -19.56 14.89 10.32
N ASN A 53 -20.69 14.29 10.74
CA ASN A 53 -21.82 13.98 9.86
C ASN A 53 -22.74 15.19 9.63
N THR A 54 -22.63 16.24 10.44
CA THR A 54 -23.35 17.51 10.20
C THR A 54 -22.43 18.58 9.60
N ALA A 55 -23.01 19.49 8.82
CA ALA A 55 -22.25 20.59 8.21
C ALA A 55 -21.59 21.52 9.25
N ALA A 56 -22.15 21.61 10.46
CA ALA A 56 -21.57 22.38 11.55
C ALA A 56 -20.32 21.67 12.13
N GLU A 57 -20.42 20.38 12.41
CA GLU A 57 -19.31 19.57 12.93
C GLU A 57 -18.16 19.46 11.92
N ALA A 58 -18.47 19.35 10.61
CA ALA A 58 -17.44 19.36 9.57
C ALA A 58 -16.67 20.68 9.50
N ALA A 59 -17.31 21.81 9.81
CA ALA A 59 -16.67 23.12 9.86
C ALA A 59 -15.87 23.34 11.14
N GLU A 60 -16.32 22.78 12.26
CA GLU A 60 -15.62 22.83 13.55
C GLU A 60 -14.41 21.89 13.58
N GLY A 61 -14.53 20.72 12.93
CA GLY A 61 -13.52 19.67 12.93
C GLY A 61 -13.45 18.92 14.25
N GLU A 62 -12.91 17.71 14.22
CA GLU A 62 -12.70 16.93 15.44
C GLU A 62 -11.50 17.44 16.24
N SER A 63 -11.66 17.43 17.57
CA SER A 63 -10.55 17.71 18.47
C SER A 63 -9.50 16.59 18.43
N LEU A 64 -8.24 16.92 18.73
CA LEU A 64 -7.15 15.94 18.76
C LEU A 64 -7.41 14.83 19.80
N ASP A 65 -7.96 15.18 20.96
CA ASP A 65 -8.32 14.22 22.00
C ASP A 65 -9.40 13.23 21.54
N GLN A 66 -10.31 13.68 20.69
CA GLN A 66 -11.35 12.84 20.11
C GLN A 66 -10.77 11.85 19.12
N LYS A 67 -9.88 12.30 18.23
CA LYS A 67 -9.14 11.42 17.30
C LYS A 67 -8.32 10.37 18.05
N LEU A 68 -7.65 10.76 19.14
CA LEU A 68 -6.84 9.85 19.95
C LEU A 68 -7.68 8.76 20.63
N LYS A 69 -8.98 9.03 20.88
CA LYS A 69 -9.89 8.07 21.50
C LYS A 69 -10.44 7.07 20.49
N GLU A 70 -10.54 7.46 19.22
CA GLU A 70 -10.95 6.61 18.10
C GLU A 70 -9.80 5.74 17.59
N GLU A 71 -8.55 6.17 17.80
CA GLU A 71 -7.36 5.39 17.47
C GLU A 71 -7.34 4.06 18.25
N ASN A 72 -7.19 2.96 17.51
CA ASN A 72 -6.92 1.64 18.08
C ASN A 72 -5.39 1.47 18.22
N PRO A 73 -4.86 0.97 19.34
CA PRO A 73 -3.43 0.77 19.51
C PRO A 73 -2.85 -0.13 18.43
N ASP A 74 -1.65 0.21 17.98
CA ASP A 74 -0.96 -0.62 16.99
C ASP A 74 -0.73 -2.04 17.51
N VAL A 75 -0.88 -3.00 16.61
CA VAL A 75 -0.63 -4.42 16.89
C VAL A 75 0.87 -4.65 16.90
N GLY A 76 1.45 -4.92 18.07
CA GLY A 76 2.88 -5.18 18.19
C GLY A 76 3.35 -6.35 17.32
N PRO A 77 4.66 -6.44 17.00
CA PRO A 77 5.24 -7.37 16.01
C PRO A 77 5.13 -8.88 16.31
N GLY A 78 4.34 -9.28 17.31
CA GLY A 78 3.99 -10.67 17.59
C GLY A 78 2.50 -10.90 17.85
N SER A 79 1.65 -9.88 17.61
CA SER A 79 0.20 -9.94 17.88
C SER A 79 -0.60 -10.58 16.75
N TYR A 80 0.01 -10.82 15.58
CA TYR A 80 -0.57 -11.66 14.55
C TYR A 80 -0.53 -13.11 15.05
N GLY A 81 -1.63 -13.55 15.67
CA GLY A 81 -1.82 -14.92 16.15
C GLY A 81 -2.00 -15.93 15.01
N GLY A 82 -1.14 -15.86 13.99
CA GLY A 82 -0.98 -16.95 13.04
C GLY A 82 -0.21 -18.05 13.75
N ASP A 83 -0.79 -19.24 13.82
CA ASP A 83 -0.18 -20.51 14.20
C ASP A 83 0.90 -20.99 13.22
N GLY A 84 1.44 -20.07 12.41
CA GLY A 84 2.54 -20.32 11.50
C GLY A 84 3.84 -20.40 12.28
N SER A 85 4.33 -21.64 12.48
CA SER A 85 5.73 -21.91 12.78
C SER A 85 6.60 -21.36 11.64
N TYR A 86 7.02 -20.10 11.74
CA TYR A 86 8.21 -19.66 11.04
C TYR A 86 9.40 -20.08 11.91
N GLU A 87 10.13 -21.10 11.46
CA GLU A 87 11.47 -21.32 12.00
C GLU A 87 12.27 -20.05 11.68
N ALA A 88 12.71 -19.36 12.72
CA ALA A 88 13.61 -18.24 12.59
C ALA A 88 14.96 -18.78 12.09
N GLU A 89 15.08 -18.94 10.78
CA GLU A 89 16.37 -18.88 10.11
C GLU A 89 16.92 -17.49 10.45
N GLN A 90 17.89 -17.45 11.38
CA GLN A 90 18.68 -16.25 11.64
C GLN A 90 19.49 -15.96 10.38
N ASP A 91 18.86 -15.30 9.41
CA ASP A 91 19.58 -14.73 8.29
C ASP A 91 20.35 -13.53 8.84
N ALA A 92 21.64 -13.74 9.10
CA ALA A 92 22.53 -12.78 9.75
C ALA A 92 22.84 -11.53 8.90
N ASN A 93 22.02 -11.24 7.88
CA ASN A 93 22.20 -10.14 6.93
C ASN A 93 20.96 -9.24 6.75
N ASP A 94 19.97 -9.26 7.65
CA ASP A 94 18.95 -8.19 7.68
C ASP A 94 19.54 -6.89 8.24
N PRO A 95 19.77 -5.82 7.43
CA PRO A 95 20.30 -4.56 7.94
C PRO A 95 19.30 -3.80 8.85
N GLY A 96 18.08 -4.31 9.05
CA GLY A 96 17.06 -3.73 9.93
C GLY A 96 17.20 -4.05 11.43
N THR A 97 17.97 -5.08 11.80
CA THR A 97 18.13 -5.46 13.22
C THR A 97 19.47 -4.94 13.78
N THR A 98 19.48 -3.66 14.15
CA THR A 98 20.62 -3.04 14.84
C THR A 98 20.84 -3.65 16.23
N ASN A 99 21.71 -4.65 16.32
CA ASN A 99 22.22 -5.16 17.60
C ASN A 99 23.32 -4.23 18.12
N LEU A 100 22.93 -3.27 18.96
CA LEU A 100 23.78 -2.24 19.54
C LEU A 100 24.49 -2.76 20.80
N LEU A 101 25.23 -3.86 20.73
CA LEU A 101 26.17 -4.29 21.78
C LEU A 101 27.35 -5.04 21.15
N ALA A 102 28.44 -4.30 20.94
CA ALA A 102 29.73 -4.83 20.52
C ALA A 102 30.52 -5.29 21.76
N GLU A 103 30.87 -6.57 21.85
CA GLU A 103 32.02 -7.05 22.65
C GLU A 103 32.66 -8.29 21.98
N ASP A 104 33.96 -8.16 21.73
CA ASP A 104 34.98 -9.19 21.52
C ASP A 104 35.11 -9.87 20.13
N ALA A 105 36.20 -9.47 19.47
CA ALA A 105 36.75 -10.03 18.25
C ALA A 105 37.19 -11.49 18.42
N ASP A 106 36.84 -12.34 17.44
CA ASP A 106 37.59 -13.57 17.14
C ASP A 106 37.88 -13.62 15.63
N GLU A 107 39.06 -13.13 15.25
CA GLU A 107 39.62 -13.28 13.91
C GLU A 107 40.04 -14.74 13.71
N GLY A 108 39.20 -15.54 13.05
CA GLY A 108 39.48 -16.98 13.02
C GLY A 108 38.80 -17.83 11.97
N ARG A 109 38.40 -17.31 10.79
CA ARG A 109 38.06 -18.22 9.66
C ARG A 109 37.92 -17.54 8.29
N LEU A 110 39.03 -17.26 7.63
CA LEU A 110 39.05 -16.87 6.20
C LEU A 110 39.83 -17.88 5.37
N ASP A 111 39.36 -19.14 5.30
CA ASP A 111 39.93 -20.11 4.34
C ASP A 111 38.99 -21.27 3.99
N GLU A 112 37.73 -21.01 3.62
CA GLU A 112 36.92 -22.01 2.90
C GLU A 112 35.63 -21.44 2.27
N LEU A 113 35.76 -20.43 1.40
CA LEU A 113 34.68 -20.08 0.46
C LEU A 113 35.27 -19.78 -0.92
N ALA A 114 36.02 -20.76 -1.45
CA ALA A 114 36.25 -20.83 -2.87
C ALA A 114 34.89 -21.14 -3.53
N GLY A 115 34.18 -20.07 -3.90
CA GLY A 115 32.96 -20.15 -4.68
C GLY A 115 33.17 -20.95 -5.96
N ASP A 116 32.14 -21.69 -6.34
CA ASP A 116 32.05 -22.35 -7.63
C ASP A 116 32.23 -21.27 -8.74
N PRO A 117 33.27 -21.35 -9.59
CA PRO A 117 33.53 -20.33 -10.61
C PRO A 117 32.49 -20.34 -11.73
N ASP A 118 31.57 -21.30 -11.74
CA ASP A 118 30.53 -21.49 -12.76
C ASP A 118 29.23 -20.72 -12.46
N LEU A 119 29.14 -20.05 -11.30
CA LEU A 119 28.02 -19.15 -10.93
C LEU A 119 28.39 -17.67 -11.04
N ALA A 120 29.35 -17.33 -11.91
CA ALA A 120 29.36 -16.01 -12.50
C ALA A 120 28.15 -15.92 -13.44
N ALA A 121 26.97 -15.66 -12.87
CA ALA A 121 25.88 -15.11 -13.65
C ALA A 121 26.45 -13.87 -14.33
N GLU A 122 26.63 -13.94 -15.64
CA GLU A 122 26.83 -12.77 -16.46
C GLU A 122 25.55 -11.95 -16.28
N ASP A 123 25.59 -11.04 -15.30
CA ASP A 123 24.61 -9.98 -15.12
C ASP A 123 24.86 -9.01 -16.27
N GLU A 124 24.57 -9.48 -17.49
CA GLU A 124 24.56 -8.66 -18.69
C GLU A 124 23.51 -7.59 -18.41
N PRO A 125 23.91 -6.31 -18.25
CA PRO A 125 22.96 -5.25 -17.99
C PRO A 125 21.97 -5.29 -19.14
N SER A 126 20.70 -5.56 -18.84
CA SER A 126 19.70 -5.64 -19.90
C SER A 126 19.79 -4.34 -20.71
N GLU A 127 19.76 -4.44 -22.04
CA GLU A 127 19.73 -3.28 -22.96
C GLU A 127 18.59 -2.29 -22.64
N TYR A 128 17.65 -2.71 -21.78
CA TYR A 128 16.50 -1.97 -21.29
C TYR A 128 16.56 -1.63 -19.80
N ALA A 129 17.73 -1.75 -19.16
CA ALA A 129 17.96 -1.15 -17.86
C ALA A 129 17.91 0.37 -18.05
N ILE A 130 16.71 0.92 -17.96
CA ILE A 130 16.52 2.35 -17.85
C ILE A 130 17.18 2.74 -16.53
N ASP A 131 18.34 3.38 -16.63
CA ASP A 131 19.01 3.98 -15.49
C ASP A 131 18.04 4.98 -14.85
N GLU A 132 17.89 4.92 -13.54
CA GLU A 132 17.07 5.89 -12.82
C GLU A 132 17.71 7.27 -13.03
N VAL A 133 16.94 8.21 -13.59
CA VAL A 133 17.46 9.54 -13.86
C VAL A 133 17.38 10.38 -12.58
N GLY A 134 18.54 10.74 -12.03
CA GLY A 134 18.67 11.59 -10.84
C GLY A 134 18.80 10.80 -9.54
N GLY A 135 19.84 11.07 -8.74
CA GLY A 135 20.12 10.37 -7.48
C GLY A 135 19.37 10.89 -6.25
N VAL A 136 18.63 12.00 -6.41
CA VAL A 136 17.91 12.67 -5.33
C VAL A 136 16.47 12.92 -5.78
N ARG A 137 15.50 12.53 -4.95
CA ARG A 137 14.08 12.78 -5.18
C ARG A 137 13.75 14.26 -4.98
N ALA A 138 12.87 14.80 -5.82
CA ALA A 138 12.27 16.11 -5.57
C ALA A 138 11.25 16.02 -4.42
N GLY A 139 11.12 17.07 -3.63
CA GLY A 139 10.07 17.20 -2.63
C GLY A 139 8.79 17.87 -3.17
N ARG A 140 8.01 18.46 -2.26
CA ARG A 140 6.81 19.25 -2.61
C ARG A 140 7.22 20.54 -3.31
N LEU A 141 6.75 20.72 -4.55
CA LEU A 141 6.94 21.95 -5.30
C LEU A 141 5.83 22.96 -4.99
N ALA A 142 6.20 24.16 -4.57
CA ALA A 142 5.28 25.26 -4.32
C ALA A 142 5.68 26.48 -5.16
N ASP A 143 4.67 27.25 -5.58
CA ASP A 143 4.95 28.55 -6.20
C ASP A 143 5.69 29.44 -5.20
N PRO A 144 6.70 30.21 -5.66
CA PRO A 144 7.36 31.18 -4.80
C PRO A 144 6.31 32.14 -4.22
N ALA A 145 6.45 32.47 -2.94
CA ALA A 145 5.44 33.26 -2.24
C ALA A 145 5.29 34.66 -2.85
N THR A 146 4.20 34.89 -3.59
CA THR A 146 3.96 36.19 -4.20
C THR A 146 3.25 37.15 -3.25
N VAL A 147 3.70 38.41 -3.28
CA VAL A 147 3.03 39.50 -2.57
C VAL A 147 1.63 39.65 -3.16
N ASP A 148 0.61 39.53 -2.30
CA ASP A 148 -0.82 39.60 -2.64
C ASP A 148 -1.44 38.34 -3.30
N GLY A 149 -0.68 37.25 -3.45
CA GLY A 149 -1.20 35.94 -3.89
C GLY A 149 -1.61 35.85 -5.37
N GLU A 150 -1.35 36.89 -6.15
CA GLU A 150 -1.40 36.80 -7.62
C GLU A 150 -0.05 36.33 -8.13
N ASP A 151 -0.01 35.35 -9.03
CA ASP A 151 1.24 34.97 -9.68
C ASP A 151 1.69 36.08 -10.65
N VAL A 152 2.81 36.71 -10.34
CA VAL A 152 3.41 37.77 -11.16
C VAL A 152 4.59 37.28 -12.00
N GLU A 153 5.03 36.04 -11.76
CA GLU A 153 6.13 35.45 -12.48
C GLU A 153 5.61 34.95 -13.83
N SER A 154 6.35 35.26 -14.88
CA SER A 154 5.99 34.81 -16.24
C SER A 154 6.63 33.47 -16.59
N GLU A 155 7.54 32.99 -15.74
CA GLU A 155 8.28 31.76 -15.92
C GLU A 155 7.64 30.66 -15.06
N LEU A 156 7.59 29.43 -15.58
CA LEU A 156 7.08 28.28 -14.82
C LEU A 156 8.19 27.80 -13.89
N ILE A 157 8.24 28.39 -12.70
CA ILE A 157 9.20 28.09 -11.65
C ILE A 157 8.48 27.63 -10.38
N ALA A 158 9.13 26.79 -9.59
CA ALA A 158 8.64 26.36 -8.28
C ALA A 158 9.82 26.14 -7.31
N GLU A 159 9.57 26.31 -6.02
CA GLU A 159 10.52 26.03 -4.95
C GLU A 159 10.24 24.66 -4.33
N ASP A 160 11.29 23.88 -4.07
CA ASP A 160 11.19 22.60 -3.36
C ASP A 160 11.13 22.86 -1.84
N GLU A 161 10.00 22.54 -1.22
CA GLU A 161 9.75 22.67 0.22
C GLU A 161 10.08 21.40 1.02
N GLY A 162 10.62 20.36 0.37
CA GLY A 162 11.09 19.12 0.96
C GLY A 162 10.12 17.94 0.90
N LEU A 163 10.58 16.79 1.41
CA LEU A 163 9.85 15.52 1.36
C LEU A 163 8.72 15.45 2.38
N ALA A 164 7.56 14.91 1.96
CA ALA A 164 6.37 14.73 2.79
C ALA A 164 6.45 13.59 3.83
N GLY A 165 7.59 13.43 4.53
CA GLY A 165 7.73 12.62 5.75
C GLY A 165 7.28 11.14 5.70
N GLY A 166 7.13 10.56 4.51
CA GLY A 166 6.66 9.17 4.31
C GLY A 166 5.21 9.03 3.82
N ALA A 167 4.47 10.12 3.65
CA ALA A 167 3.11 10.14 3.09
C ALA A 167 3.07 10.50 1.59
N ALA A 168 4.21 10.55 0.92
CA ALA A 168 4.30 10.88 -0.50
C ALA A 168 3.52 9.86 -1.35
N SER A 169 2.84 10.35 -2.38
CA SER A 169 2.20 9.45 -3.35
C SER A 169 3.27 8.69 -4.16
N ALA A 170 2.89 7.58 -4.80
CA ALA A 170 3.80 6.85 -5.68
C ALA A 170 4.32 7.72 -6.83
N GLU A 171 3.51 8.66 -7.32
CA GLU A 171 3.88 9.60 -8.38
C GLU A 171 4.88 10.63 -7.89
N GLU A 172 4.66 11.19 -6.70
CA GLU A 172 5.57 12.14 -6.06
C GLU A 172 6.92 11.47 -5.75
N ALA A 173 6.88 10.21 -5.28
CA ALA A 173 8.07 9.41 -5.02
C ALA A 173 8.88 9.06 -6.28
N ALA A 174 8.31 9.23 -7.48
CA ALA A 174 8.96 8.95 -8.75
C ALA A 174 9.68 10.16 -9.36
N VAL A 175 9.50 11.38 -8.82
CA VAL A 175 10.12 12.61 -9.34
C VAL A 175 11.52 12.81 -8.75
N HIS A 176 12.50 13.08 -9.61
CA HIS A 176 13.92 13.23 -9.24
C HIS A 176 14.52 14.53 -9.81
N ILE A 177 15.50 15.07 -9.10
CA ILE A 177 16.27 16.26 -9.51
C ILE A 177 17.37 15.83 -10.46
N ILE A 178 17.52 16.56 -11.57
CA ILE A 178 18.58 16.38 -12.55
C ILE A 178 19.55 17.55 -12.40
N ASP A 179 20.80 17.25 -12.03
CA ASP A 179 21.87 18.25 -12.03
C ASP A 179 22.26 18.59 -13.47
N GLU A 180 22.43 19.88 -13.77
CA GLU A 180 22.78 20.37 -15.12
C GLU A 180 24.30 20.41 -15.39
N ASP A 181 25.12 19.87 -14.49
CA ASP A 181 26.59 19.93 -14.50
C ASP A 181 27.28 18.81 -15.30
#